data_AF-A0AAW6JNT2-F1
#
_entry.id   AF-A0AAW6JNT2-F1
#
_cell.length_a   1.000
_cell.length_b   1.000
_cell.length_c   1.000
_cell.angle_alpha   90.00
_cell.angle_beta   90.00
_cell.angle_gamma   90.00
#
_symmetry.space_group_name_H-M   'P 1'
#
loop_
_entity.id
_entity.type
_entity.pdbx_description
1 polymer ?
#
loop_
_entity_poly.entity_id
_entity_poly.type
_entity_poly.pdbx_seq_one_letter_code
_entity_poly.pdbx_strand_id
1 'polypeptide(L)'
;MNTTKYPKRLIEVDLPIKRISAHARREKSIRHGHISTLHIWWARRPLAACRAVICAALWPDPVDENCPQSFRDLAINEINLFVNVSYSLGKMLSGAENFFEFHNKKPEGSK
;
A
#
# COMPACT_ATOMS: atom_id res chain seq x y z
N MET A 1 29.49 23.03 7.75
CA MET A 1 29.30 21.64 8.20
C MET A 1 28.60 20.91 7.06
N ASN A 2 29.29 20.01 6.35
CA ASN A 2 28.66 19.25 5.27
C ASN A 2 27.82 18.15 5.91
N THR A 3 26.51 18.37 5.99
CA THR A 3 25.57 17.34 6.44
C THR A 3 25.56 16.25 5.38
N THR A 4 26.13 15.07 5.68
CA THR A 4 25.98 13.89 4.85
C THR A 4 24.48 13.56 4.78
N LYS A 5 23.84 13.91 3.68
CA LYS A 5 22.39 13.78 3.48
C LYS A 5 22.09 12.34 3.10
N TYR A 6 21.46 11.60 4.01
CA TYR A 6 20.93 10.29 3.68
C TYR A 6 19.65 10.45 2.85
N PRO A 7 19.34 9.51 1.92
CA PRO A 7 18.06 9.55 1.22
C PRO A 7 16.93 9.40 2.24
N LYS A 8 15.96 10.31 2.19
CA LYS A 8 14.77 10.24 3.05
C LYS A 8 14.02 8.95 2.81
N ARG A 9 13.34 8.46 3.85
CA ARG A 9 12.48 7.27 3.75
C ARG A 9 11.04 7.68 3.48
N LEU A 10 10.26 6.82 2.84
CA LEU A 10 8.85 7.10 2.56
C LEU A 10 8.06 7.43 3.84
N ILE A 11 8.37 6.78 4.96
CA ILE A 11 7.72 7.06 6.25
C ILE A 11 7.91 8.50 6.76
N GLU A 12 8.97 9.18 6.31
CA GLU A 12 9.29 10.56 6.72
C GLU A 12 8.62 11.60 5.83
N VAL A 13 8.23 11.21 4.61
CA VAL A 13 7.72 12.11 3.57
C VAL A 13 6.21 11.92 3.37
N ASP A 14 5.79 10.69 3.07
CA ASP A 14 4.39 10.37 2.82
C ASP A 14 4.07 8.93 3.21
N LEU A 15 3.22 8.79 4.23
CA LEU A 15 2.63 7.52 4.64
C LEU A 15 1.10 7.63 4.54
N PRO A 16 0.43 6.81 3.71
CA PRO A 16 -1.02 6.91 3.50
C PRO A 16 -1.81 6.29 4.66
N ILE A 17 -1.80 6.95 5.83
CA ILE A 17 -2.40 6.46 7.08
C ILE A 17 -3.87 6.12 6.89
N LYS A 18 -4.65 6.97 6.21
CA LYS A 18 -6.10 6.75 5.99
C LYS A 18 -6.38 5.43 5.28
N ARG A 19 -5.61 5.11 4.24
CA ARG A 19 -5.77 3.85 3.48
C ARG A 19 -5.33 2.67 4.33
N ILE A 20 -4.17 2.77 4.99
CA ILE A 20 -3.65 1.72 5.88
C ILE A 20 -4.65 1.38 6.98
N SER A 21 -5.21 2.40 7.64
CA SER A 21 -6.23 2.24 8.68
C SER A 21 -7.52 1.60 8.15
N ALA A 22 -7.96 1.95 6.93
CA ALA A 22 -9.12 1.32 6.31
C ALA A 22 -8.89 -0.18 6.03
N HIS A 23 -7.70 -0.55 5.54
CA HIS A 23 -7.32 -1.95 5.32
C HIS A 23 -7.19 -2.71 6.66
N ALA A 24 -6.58 -2.12 7.68
CA ALA A 24 -6.46 -2.70 9.01
C ALA A 24 -7.83 -2.93 9.68
N ARG A 25 -8.77 -1.99 9.52
CA ARG A 25 -10.16 -2.15 9.99
C ARG A 25 -10.86 -3.31 9.29
N ARG A 26 -10.70 -3.43 7.97
CA ARG A 26 -11.26 -4.52 7.18
C ARG A 26 -10.71 -5.87 7.64
N GLU A 27 -9.40 -5.97 7.88
CA GLU A 27 -8.78 -7.21 8.40
C GLU A 27 -9.40 -7.67 9.73
N LYS A 28 -9.70 -6.71 10.62
CA LYS A 28 -10.37 -6.98 11.90
C LYS A 28 -11.81 -7.47 11.72
N SER A 29 -12.53 -6.96 10.73
CA SER A 29 -13.95 -7.23 10.52
C SER A 29 -14.25 -8.43 9.60
N ILE A 30 -13.29 -9.30 9.28
CA ILE A 30 -13.59 -10.48 8.43
C ILE A 30 -14.22 -11.62 9.23
N ARG A 31 -13.88 -11.73 10.52
CA ARG A 31 -14.36 -12.82 11.38
C ARG A 31 -15.47 -12.27 12.27
N HIS A 32 -16.70 -12.59 11.92
CA HIS A 32 -17.87 -12.33 12.77
C HIS A 32 -18.37 -13.67 13.33
N GLY A 33 -18.73 -13.72 14.62
CA GLY A 33 -19.37 -14.89 15.24
C GLY A 33 -18.43 -16.03 15.67
N HIS A 34 -17.10 -15.84 15.65
CA HIS A 34 -16.16 -16.84 16.15
C HIS A 34 -15.79 -16.54 17.61
N ILE A 35 -15.64 -17.56 18.48
CA ILE A 35 -15.36 -17.36 19.92
C ILE A 35 -14.07 -16.52 20.13
N SER A 36 -13.10 -16.63 19.21
CA SER A 36 -11.88 -15.81 19.21
C SER A 36 -12.08 -14.32 18.92
N THR A 37 -13.29 -13.88 18.57
CA THR A 37 -13.65 -12.46 18.40
C THR A 37 -14.31 -11.88 19.66
N LEU A 38 -14.68 -12.72 20.64
CA LEU A 38 -15.28 -12.32 21.91
C LEU A 38 -14.22 -11.85 22.92
N HIS A 39 -13.12 -12.59 23.01
CA HIS A 39 -11.98 -12.27 23.88
C HIS A 39 -10.79 -11.81 23.02
N ILE A 40 -10.70 -10.50 22.81
CA ILE A 40 -9.54 -9.89 22.16
C ILE A 40 -8.50 -9.61 23.26
N TRP A 41 -7.48 -10.46 23.37
CA TRP A 41 -6.31 -10.17 24.22
C TRP A 41 -5.57 -8.92 23.72
N TRP A 42 -4.82 -8.28 24.63
CA TRP A 42 -4.17 -7.00 24.36
C TRP A 42 -3.29 -7.04 23.08
N ALA A 43 -3.60 -6.09 22.19
CA ALA A 43 -2.84 -5.66 21.02
C ALA A 43 -2.60 -6.68 19.88
N ARG A 44 -3.64 -6.95 19.08
CA ARG A 44 -3.45 -7.45 17.71
C ARG A 44 -2.81 -6.34 16.86
N ARG A 45 -1.56 -6.53 16.40
CA ARG A 45 -0.94 -5.66 15.39
C ARG A 45 -1.53 -6.02 14.01
N PRO A 46 -2.34 -5.16 13.38
CA PRO A 46 -2.95 -5.47 12.09
C PRO A 46 -1.86 -5.65 11.03
N LEU A 47 -1.91 -6.76 10.30
CA LEU A 47 -0.85 -7.16 9.36
C LEU A 47 -0.69 -6.15 8.23
N ALA A 48 -1.81 -5.60 7.75
CA ALA A 48 -1.81 -4.50 6.78
C ALA A 48 -0.97 -3.30 7.23
N ALA A 49 -1.08 -2.89 8.50
CA ALA A 49 -0.32 -1.76 9.02
C ALA A 49 1.16 -2.10 9.19
N CYS A 50 1.48 -3.26 9.74
CA CYS A 50 2.87 -3.69 9.91
C CYS A 50 3.61 -3.75 8.57
N ARG A 51 2.99 -4.36 7.55
CA ARG A 51 3.59 -4.45 6.20
C ARG A 51 3.84 -3.06 5.61
N ALA A 52 2.85 -2.17 5.68
CA ALA A 52 2.98 -0.82 5.15
C ALA A 52 4.09 -0.02 5.86
N VAL A 53 4.15 -0.08 7.19
CA VAL A 53 5.16 0.62 7.99
C VAL A 53 6.57 0.09 7.71
N ILE A 54 6.75 -1.23 7.58
CA ILE A 54 8.04 -1.83 7.25
C ILE A 54 8.49 -1.37 5.85
N CYS A 55 7.64 -1.48 4.84
CA CYS A 55 7.98 -1.01 3.49
C CYS A 55 8.33 0.48 3.48
N ALA A 56 7.54 1.31 4.16
CA ALA A 56 7.78 2.76 4.21
C ALA A 56 9.06 3.14 4.96
N ALA A 57 9.46 2.35 5.96
CA ALA A 57 10.71 2.57 6.70
C ALA A 57 11.95 2.12 5.92
N LEU A 58 11.84 1.07 5.10
CA LEU A 58 12.97 0.56 4.31
C LEU A 58 13.13 1.27 2.97
N TRP A 59 12.06 1.66 2.29
CA TRP A 59 12.17 2.21 0.93
C TRP A 59 12.57 3.70 0.96
N PRO A 60 13.60 4.08 0.17
CA PRO A 60 13.94 5.48 -0.03
C PRO A 60 12.84 6.19 -0.83
N ASP A 61 12.70 7.49 -0.61
CA ASP A 61 11.80 8.33 -1.40
C ASP A 61 12.34 8.48 -2.84
N PRO A 62 11.60 8.04 -3.87
CA PRO A 62 12.04 8.16 -5.25
C PRO A 62 12.18 9.62 -5.71
N VAL A 63 11.51 10.58 -5.06
CA VAL A 63 11.57 12.01 -5.40
C VAL A 63 12.81 12.70 -4.83
N ASP A 64 13.44 12.14 -3.80
CA ASP A 64 14.65 12.70 -3.20
C ASP A 64 15.84 12.64 -4.17
N GLU A 65 16.58 13.74 -4.29
CA GLU A 65 17.81 13.87 -5.08
C GLU A 65 18.86 12.81 -4.74
N ASN A 66 18.89 12.37 -3.47
CA ASN A 66 19.90 11.45 -2.96
C ASN A 66 19.49 9.97 -3.11
N CYS A 67 18.36 9.68 -3.76
CA CYS A 67 17.90 8.33 -4.02
C CYS A 67 18.76 7.67 -5.12
N PRO A 68 19.26 6.44 -4.91
CA PRO A 68 20.05 5.74 -5.93
C PRO A 68 19.21 5.47 -7.19
N GLN A 69 19.78 5.77 -8.36
CA GLN A 69 19.08 5.59 -9.64
C GLN A 69 18.72 4.12 -9.91
N SER A 70 19.60 3.19 -9.52
CA SER A 70 19.34 1.74 -9.63
C SER A 70 18.07 1.30 -8.89
N PHE A 71 17.74 1.93 -7.75
CA PHE A 71 16.50 1.65 -7.04
C PHE A 71 15.28 2.13 -7.83
N ARG A 72 15.36 3.33 -8.43
CA ARG A 72 14.26 3.89 -9.25
C ARG A 72 14.00 3.00 -10.46
N ASP A 73 15.05 2.59 -11.15
CA ASP A 73 14.93 1.74 -12.34
C ASP A 73 14.30 0.39 -12.00
N LEU A 74 14.72 -0.24 -10.89
CA LEU A 74 14.12 -1.47 -10.38
C LEU A 74 12.65 -1.26 -9.98
N ALA A 75 12.34 -0.20 -9.22
CA ALA A 75 10.98 0.10 -8.81
C ALA A 75 10.04 0.30 -10.00
N ILE A 76 10.50 1.01 -11.04
CA ILE A 76 9.76 1.21 -12.28
C ILE A 76 9.50 -0.14 -12.98
N ASN A 77 10.53 -0.99 -13.09
CA ASN A 77 10.37 -2.30 -13.71
C ASN A 77 9.36 -3.16 -12.95
N GLU A 78 9.47 -3.26 -11.62
CA GLU A 78 8.56 -4.05 -10.80
C GLU A 78 7.11 -3.53 -10.85
N ILE A 79 6.92 -2.21 -10.81
CA ILE A 79 5.59 -1.61 -10.94
C ILE A 79 5.01 -1.90 -12.33
N ASN A 80 5.79 -1.74 -13.39
CA ASN A 80 5.34 -2.03 -14.75
C ASN A 80 4.99 -3.50 -14.94
N LEU A 81 5.80 -4.42 -14.39
CA LEU A 81 5.52 -5.85 -14.39
C LEU A 81 4.21 -6.14 -13.67
N PHE A 82 4.02 -5.62 -12.46
CA PHE A 82 2.78 -5.78 -11.70
C PHE A 82 1.56 -5.24 -12.46
N VAL A 83 1.69 -4.06 -13.05
CA VAL A 83 0.63 -3.39 -13.81
C VAL A 83 0.28 -4.20 -15.06
N ASN A 84 1.27 -4.68 -15.81
CA ASN A 84 1.05 -5.51 -17.00
C ASN A 84 0.40 -6.85 -16.66
N VAL A 85 0.85 -7.50 -15.59
CA VAL A 85 0.21 -8.73 -15.10
C VAL A 85 -1.23 -8.47 -14.70
N SER A 86 -1.48 -7.40 -13.96
CA SER A 86 -2.83 -7.04 -13.50
C SER A 86 -3.77 -6.69 -14.65
N TYR A 87 -3.30 -5.94 -15.65
CA TYR A 87 -4.07 -5.63 -16.86
C TYR A 87 -4.31 -6.87 -17.72
N SER A 88 -3.32 -7.75 -17.88
CA SER A 88 -3.47 -9.00 -18.63
C SER A 88 -4.51 -9.91 -17.98
N LEU A 89 -4.41 -10.09 -16.64
CA LEU A 89 -5.34 -10.87 -15.86
C LEU A 89 -6.74 -10.24 -15.86
N GLY A 90 -6.83 -8.91 -15.70
CA GLY A 90 -8.07 -8.15 -15.77
C GLY A 90 -8.73 -8.26 -17.15
N LYS A 91 -7.96 -8.16 -18.24
CA LYS A 91 -8.47 -8.31 -19.61
C LYS A 91 -8.99 -9.72 -19.88
N MET A 92 -8.37 -10.76 -19.30
CA MET A 92 -8.88 -12.14 -19.38
C MET A 92 -10.15 -12.36 -18.55
N LEU A 93 -10.29 -11.69 -17.40
CA LEU A 93 -11.38 -11.96 -16.46
C LEU A 93 -12.60 -11.03 -16.61
N SER A 94 -12.44 -9.80 -17.12
CA SER A 94 -13.51 -8.79 -17.02
C SER A 94 -13.97 -8.13 -18.32
N GLY A 95 -13.42 -8.43 -19.51
CA GLY A 95 -13.93 -7.81 -20.73
C GLY A 95 -14.03 -6.28 -20.62
N ALA A 96 -12.91 -5.62 -20.32
CA ALA A 96 -12.70 -4.17 -20.32
C ALA A 96 -13.51 -3.32 -19.32
N GLU A 97 -12.90 -3.02 -18.16
CA GLU A 97 -12.88 -1.66 -17.61
C GLU A 97 -11.48 -1.40 -17.02
N ASN A 98 -10.95 -0.19 -17.23
CA ASN A 98 -9.57 0.16 -16.91
C ASN A 98 -9.36 0.22 -15.38
N PHE A 99 -8.26 -0.36 -14.87
CA PHE A 99 -7.88 -0.36 -13.45
C PHE A 99 -7.87 1.04 -12.81
N PHE A 100 -7.52 2.08 -13.59
CA PHE A 100 -7.55 3.48 -13.18
C PHE A 100 -8.96 4.02 -12.90
N GLU A 101 -9.97 3.46 -13.55
CA GLU A 101 -11.38 3.87 -13.45
C GLU A 101 -12.02 3.27 -12.19
N PHE A 102 -11.66 2.03 -11.84
CA PHE A 102 -12.12 1.35 -10.62
C PHE A 102 -11.71 2.11 -9.34
N HIS A 103 -10.48 2.61 -9.28
CA HIS A 103 -9.98 3.33 -8.10
C HIS A 103 -10.48 4.77 -7.97
N ASN A 104 -10.97 5.37 -9.06
CA ASN A 104 -11.54 6.73 -9.08
C ASN A 104 -13.08 6.76 -9.02
N LYS A 105 -13.75 5.60 -9.04
CA LYS A 105 -15.20 5.53 -8.85
C LYS A 105 -15.54 5.98 -7.42
N LYS A 106 -16.12 7.18 -7.28
CA LYS A 106 -16.72 7.63 -6.02
C LYS A 106 -17.76 6.59 -5.59
N PRO A 107 -17.86 6.26 -4.29
CA PRO A 107 -18.93 5.39 -3.82
C PRO A 107 -20.26 6.09 -4.06
N GLU A 108 -21.00 5.68 -5.09
CA GLU A 108 -22.38 6.09 -5.28
C GLU A 108 -23.22 5.41 -4.20
N GLY A 109 -23.87 6.22 -3.36
CA GLY A 109 -24.81 5.75 -2.35
C GLY A 109 -24.32 5.92 -0.92
N SER A 110 -24.25 7.16 -0.45
CA SER A 110 -24.70 7.46 0.91
C SER A 110 -25.84 8.45 0.79
N LYS A 111 -27.06 7.94 0.89
CA LYS A 111 -28.14 8.74 1.49
C LYS A 111 -27.86 8.89 2.98
#